data_AF-A0AA40T1P0-F1
#
_entry.id   AF-A0AA40T1P0-F1
#
_cell.length_a   1.000
_cell.length_b   1.000
_cell.length_c   1.000
_cell.angle_alpha   90.00
_cell.angle_beta   90.00
_cell.angle_gamma   90.00
#
_symmetry.space_group_name_H-M   'P 1'
#
loop_
_entity.id
_entity.type
_entity.pdbx_description
1 polymer ?
#
loop_
_entity_poly.entity_id
_entity_poly.type
_entity_poly.pdbx_seq_one_letter_code
_entity_poly.pdbx_strand_id
1 'polypeptide(L)'
;MPKKKRPREHIIADLSVNHVERYVFLCGYSVERIEFDYGFDLVIFTYDTNGEIENGQIYIQLKARNSLKVLENQETIAFTVTRTDLELWLFEPMPCILIVYDAQLDIAYWLYLQAYFEKLEKFNLSKVGETVTVHLSKKNIVNEEAIKKLARYRDDVLRQLQGVIRHNV
;
A
#
# COMPACT_ATOMS: atom_id res chain seq x y z
N MET A 1 9.67 13.34 -37.57
CA MET A 1 9.10 13.82 -36.29
C MET A 1 9.22 12.70 -35.25
N PRO A 2 9.77 12.96 -34.05
CA PRO A 2 9.76 11.97 -32.97
C PRO A 2 8.31 11.65 -32.57
N LYS A 3 7.99 10.36 -32.45
CA LYS A 3 6.67 9.88 -31.99
C LYS A 3 6.68 9.72 -30.47
N LYS A 4 5.52 9.87 -29.82
CA LYS A 4 5.37 9.51 -28.41
C LYS A 4 5.75 8.04 -28.23
N LYS A 5 6.60 7.76 -27.23
CA LYS A 5 7.01 6.41 -26.84
C LYS A 5 6.39 6.10 -25.48
N ARG A 6 5.90 4.88 -25.29
CA ARG A 6 5.54 4.37 -23.97
C ARG A 6 6.83 3.89 -23.30
N PRO A 7 7.30 4.56 -22.24
CA PRO A 7 8.51 4.16 -21.54
C PRO A 7 8.26 2.86 -20.75
N ARG A 8 9.33 2.14 -20.42
CA ARG A 8 9.25 0.85 -19.70
C ARG A 8 8.63 1.04 -18.31
N GLU A 9 8.87 2.20 -17.70
CA GLU A 9 8.34 2.64 -16.43
C GLU A 9 6.80 2.63 -16.42
N HIS A 10 6.16 3.03 -17.52
CA HIS A 10 4.70 2.96 -17.62
C HIS A 10 4.21 1.52 -17.71
N ILE A 11 4.93 0.66 -18.44
CA ILE A 11 4.57 -0.76 -18.57
C ILE A 11 4.65 -1.46 -17.21
N ILE A 12 5.73 -1.24 -16.45
CA ILE A 12 5.87 -1.87 -15.13
C ILE A 12 4.92 -1.30 -14.08
N ALA A 13 4.50 -0.04 -14.22
CA ALA A 13 3.44 0.53 -13.37
C ALA A 13 2.10 -0.18 -13.63
N ASP A 14 1.72 -0.36 -14.90
CA ASP A 14 0.49 -1.09 -15.25
C ASP A 14 0.53 -2.57 -14.80
N LEU A 15 1.69 -3.23 -14.94
CA LEU A 15 1.89 -4.59 -14.45
C LEU A 15 1.78 -4.67 -12.93
N SER A 16 2.36 -3.70 -12.21
CA SER A 16 2.24 -3.58 -10.74
C SER A 16 0.79 -3.50 -10.30
N VAL A 17 -0.02 -2.68 -10.96
CA VAL A 17 -1.46 -2.57 -10.66
C VAL A 17 -2.15 -3.91 -10.90
N ASN A 18 -1.97 -4.49 -12.09
CA ASN A 18 -2.61 -5.75 -12.45
C ASN A 18 -2.23 -6.91 -11.51
N HIS A 19 -0.96 -6.98 -11.08
CA HIS A 19 -0.46 -8.00 -10.16
C HIS A 19 -1.22 -7.96 -8.84
N VAL A 20 -1.48 -6.77 -8.28
CA VAL A 20 -2.22 -6.61 -7.03
C VAL A 20 -3.71 -6.86 -7.24
N GLU A 21 -4.31 -6.26 -8.28
CA GLU A 21 -5.73 -6.44 -8.59
C GLU A 21 -6.12 -7.92 -8.72
N ARG A 22 -5.27 -8.72 -9.37
CA ARG A 22 -5.48 -10.17 -9.49
C ARG A 22 -5.72 -10.81 -8.13
N TYR A 23 -4.88 -10.55 -7.13
CA TYR A 23 -5.04 -11.13 -5.80
C TYR A 23 -6.21 -10.56 -5.01
N VAL A 24 -6.58 -9.29 -5.26
CA VAL A 24 -7.80 -8.70 -4.71
C VAL A 24 -9.03 -9.45 -5.24
N PHE A 25 -9.13 -9.64 -6.54
CA PHE A 25 -10.24 -10.37 -7.16
C PHE A 25 -10.30 -11.84 -6.74
N LEU A 26 -9.15 -12.51 -6.59
CA LEU A 26 -9.10 -13.89 -6.09
C LEU A 26 -9.61 -14.02 -4.65
N CYS A 27 -9.59 -12.95 -3.85
CA CYS A 27 -10.22 -12.93 -2.53
C CYS A 27 -11.72 -12.65 -2.55
N GLY A 28 -12.34 -12.45 -3.73
CA GLY A 28 -13.73 -12.05 -3.85
C GLY A 28 -13.98 -10.57 -3.54
N TYR A 29 -12.93 -9.76 -3.49
CA TYR A 29 -12.98 -8.33 -3.23
C TYR A 29 -13.02 -7.52 -4.52
N SER A 30 -13.27 -6.22 -4.41
CA SER A 30 -13.24 -5.29 -5.54
C SER A 30 -12.20 -4.20 -5.31
N VAL A 31 -11.77 -3.57 -6.39
CA VAL A 31 -10.74 -2.54 -6.37
C VAL A 31 -11.03 -1.50 -7.44
N GLU A 32 -10.84 -0.24 -7.07
CA GLU A 32 -10.87 0.87 -8.01
C GLU A 32 -9.47 1.45 -8.15
N ARG A 33 -9.10 1.79 -9.39
CA ARG A 33 -7.90 2.57 -9.70
C ARG A 33 -8.25 4.03 -9.51
N ILE A 34 -7.45 4.74 -8.71
CA ILE A 34 -7.67 6.17 -8.47
C ILE A 34 -7.04 6.92 -9.65
N GLU A 35 -7.88 7.58 -10.46
CA GLU A 35 -7.41 8.27 -11.66
C GLU A 35 -6.68 9.59 -11.37
N PHE A 36 -7.01 10.22 -10.24
CA PHE A 36 -6.38 11.46 -9.81
C PHE A 36 -5.25 11.16 -8.82
N ASP A 37 -4.01 11.30 -9.28
CA ASP A 37 -2.78 11.00 -8.52
C ASP A 37 -2.52 12.04 -7.42
N TYR A 38 -3.32 11.97 -6.36
CA TYR A 38 -3.15 12.76 -5.14
C TYR A 38 -2.57 11.92 -3.99
N GLY A 39 -1.94 10.77 -4.30
CA GLY A 39 -1.17 9.99 -3.33
C GLY A 39 -1.67 8.58 -3.03
N PHE A 40 -2.63 8.05 -3.77
CA PHE A 40 -2.99 6.62 -3.71
C PHE A 40 -3.27 6.10 -5.13
N ASP A 41 -2.92 4.84 -5.40
CA ASP A 41 -3.12 4.21 -6.70
C ASP A 41 -4.36 3.31 -6.73
N LEU A 42 -4.65 2.62 -5.62
CA LEU A 42 -5.81 1.73 -5.50
C LEU A 42 -6.57 1.95 -4.19
N VAL A 43 -7.87 1.72 -4.27
CA VAL A 43 -8.75 1.55 -3.10
C VAL A 43 -9.41 0.18 -3.20
N ILE A 44 -9.31 -0.62 -2.12
CA ILE A 44 -9.91 -1.95 -2.04
C ILE A 44 -11.17 -1.89 -1.18
N PHE A 45 -12.24 -2.51 -1.69
CA PHE A 45 -13.47 -2.78 -0.95
C PHE A 45 -13.60 -4.28 -0.74
N THR A 46 -14.06 -4.68 0.44
CA THR A 46 -14.22 -6.09 0.78
C THR A 46 -15.68 -6.40 1.04
N TYR A 47 -15.95 -7.70 1.11
CA TYR A 47 -17.27 -8.25 1.27
C TYR A 47 -17.25 -9.37 2.30
N ASP A 48 -18.34 -9.49 3.04
CA ASP A 48 -18.53 -10.56 4.00
C ASP A 48 -18.81 -11.90 3.32
N THR A 49 -19.06 -12.95 4.10
CA THR A 49 -19.37 -14.29 3.57
C THR A 49 -20.66 -14.38 2.78
N ASN A 50 -21.57 -13.40 2.92
CA ASN A 50 -22.82 -13.31 2.17
C ASN A 50 -22.68 -12.46 0.89
N GLY A 51 -21.50 -11.85 0.67
CA GLY A 51 -21.26 -10.92 -0.43
C GLY A 51 -21.75 -9.49 -0.14
N GLU A 52 -22.04 -9.17 1.12
CA GLU A 52 -22.42 -7.82 1.54
C GLU A 52 -21.19 -6.93 1.71
N ILE A 53 -21.29 -5.67 1.28
CA ILE A 53 -20.18 -4.72 1.40
C ILE A 53 -19.84 -4.45 2.87
N GLU A 54 -18.56 -4.55 3.21
CA GLU A 54 -18.07 -4.21 4.55
C GLU A 54 -17.69 -2.72 4.63
N ASN A 55 -17.92 -2.09 5.78
CA ASN A 55 -17.53 -0.70 6.00
C ASN A 55 -16.01 -0.53 5.94
N GLY A 56 -15.58 0.66 5.54
CA GLY A 56 -14.17 1.06 5.47
C GLY A 56 -13.41 0.44 4.29
N GLN A 57 -12.36 1.14 3.87
CA GLN A 57 -11.55 0.78 2.71
C GLN A 57 -10.11 0.46 3.11
N ILE A 58 -9.34 -0.09 2.17
CA ILE A 58 -7.88 -0.21 2.28
C ILE A 58 -7.27 0.61 1.16
N TYR A 59 -6.39 1.54 1.50
CA TYR A 59 -5.69 2.38 0.54
C TYR A 59 -4.34 1.79 0.20
N ILE A 60 -4.01 1.75 -1.09
CA ILE A 60 -2.75 1.21 -1.58
C ILE A 60 -1.99 2.30 -2.35
N GLN A 61 -0.74 2.53 -1.97
CA GLN A 61 0.23 3.15 -2.86
C GLN A 61 1.09 2.05 -3.49
N LEU A 62 1.13 2.02 -4.82
CA LEU A 62 1.99 1.18 -5.63
C LEU A 62 3.24 1.93 -6.04
N LYS A 63 4.38 1.27 -5.97
CA LYS A 63 5.63 1.72 -6.60
C LYS A 63 6.26 0.53 -7.33
N ALA A 64 6.68 0.74 -8.57
CA ALA A 64 7.31 -0.29 -9.38
C ALA A 64 8.77 0.06 -9.70
N ARG A 65 9.62 -0.96 -9.74
CA ARG A 65 11.01 -0.85 -10.24
C ARG A 65 11.34 -2.10 -11.05
N ASN A 66 12.33 -1.97 -11.93
CA ASN A 66 12.88 -3.14 -12.63
C ASN A 66 13.52 -4.14 -11.67
N SER A 67 14.21 -3.64 -10.65
CA SER A 67 14.83 -4.44 -9.59
C SER A 67 14.85 -3.64 -8.30
N LEU A 68 14.66 -4.30 -7.16
CA LEU A 68 14.66 -3.64 -5.86
C LEU A 68 16.03 -3.61 -5.19
N LYS A 69 16.30 -2.54 -4.43
CA LYS A 69 17.49 -2.44 -3.58
C LYS A 69 17.28 -3.31 -2.34
N VAL A 70 18.01 -4.40 -2.25
CA VAL A 70 18.03 -5.30 -1.09
C VAL A 70 19.26 -4.98 -0.22
N LEU A 71 19.09 -4.95 1.10
CA LEU A 71 20.18 -4.75 2.05
C LEU A 71 21.10 -5.98 2.11
N GLU A 72 22.26 -5.83 2.77
CA GLU A 72 23.29 -6.88 2.88
C GLU A 72 22.75 -8.20 3.47
N ASN A 73 21.76 -8.11 4.37
CA ASN A 73 21.11 -9.28 4.97
C ASN A 73 20.28 -10.13 3.99
N GLN A 74 20.09 -9.68 2.75
CA GLN A 74 19.29 -10.35 1.70
C GLN A 74 17.80 -10.57 2.02
N GLU A 75 17.31 -10.07 3.16
CA GLU A 75 15.95 -10.24 3.65
C GLU A 75 15.14 -8.94 3.66
N THR A 76 15.82 -7.78 3.60
CA THR A 76 15.20 -6.46 3.72
C THR A 76 15.33 -5.67 2.42
N ILE A 77 14.21 -5.16 1.93
CA ILE A 77 14.15 -4.20 0.81
C ILE A 77 14.17 -2.79 1.39
N ALA A 78 15.06 -1.94 0.88
CA ALA A 78 15.10 -0.52 1.20
C ALA A 78 14.39 0.28 0.10
N PHE A 79 13.39 1.07 0.49
CA PHE A 79 12.64 1.91 -0.45
C PHE A 79 12.48 3.33 0.08
N THR A 80 12.80 4.32 -0.74
CA THR A 80 12.73 5.73 -0.36
C THR A 80 11.37 6.32 -0.76
N VAL A 81 10.72 6.99 0.19
CA VAL A 81 9.46 7.71 0.01
C VAL A 81 9.63 9.19 0.36
N THR A 82 8.81 10.05 -0.23
CA THR A 82 8.85 11.48 0.08
C THR A 82 8.15 11.75 1.41
N ARG A 83 8.53 12.84 2.08
CA ARG A 83 7.86 13.28 3.31
C ARG A 83 6.41 13.70 3.06
N THR A 84 6.14 14.37 1.94
CA THR A 84 4.79 14.84 1.59
C THR A 84 3.84 13.68 1.40
N ASP A 85 4.26 12.65 0.67
CA ASP A 85 3.46 11.42 0.52
C ASP A 85 3.23 10.77 1.89
N LEU A 86 4.29 10.66 2.70
CA LEU A 86 4.20 10.03 4.00
C LEU A 86 3.27 10.78 4.95
N GLU A 87 3.23 12.11 4.89
CA GLU A 87 2.31 12.92 5.67
C GLU A 87 0.86 12.56 5.36
N LEU A 88 0.49 12.52 4.07
CA LEU A 88 -0.84 12.07 3.65
C LEU A 88 -1.15 10.66 4.19
N TRP A 89 -0.24 9.71 3.98
CA TRP A 89 -0.45 8.31 4.33
C TRP A 89 -0.56 8.04 5.82
N LEU A 90 0.20 8.78 6.65
CA LEU A 90 0.19 8.59 8.10
C LEU A 90 -1.03 9.20 8.78
N PHE A 91 -1.67 10.20 8.16
CA PHE A 91 -2.88 10.83 8.70
C PHE A 91 -4.18 10.25 8.13
N GLU A 92 -4.11 9.32 7.17
CA GLU A 92 -5.26 8.55 6.70
C GLU A 92 -5.74 7.60 7.82
N PRO A 93 -7.01 7.70 8.28
CA PRO A 93 -7.54 6.85 9.33
C PRO A 93 -7.60 5.37 8.93
N MET A 94 -7.89 5.06 7.67
CA MET A 94 -7.95 3.69 7.19
C MET A 94 -6.56 3.13 6.85
N PRO A 95 -6.35 1.80 6.78
CA PRO A 95 -5.04 1.24 6.50
C PRO A 95 -4.47 1.74 5.16
N CYS A 96 -3.26 2.29 5.21
CA CYS A 96 -2.48 2.66 4.03
C CYS A 96 -1.31 1.69 3.86
N ILE A 97 -1.31 0.98 2.74
CA ILE A 97 -0.35 -0.07 2.43
C ILE A 97 0.54 0.38 1.28
N LEU A 98 1.85 0.46 1.53
CA LEU A 98 2.83 0.61 0.48
C LEU A 98 3.10 -0.77 -0.12
N ILE A 99 2.89 -0.91 -1.42
CA ILE A 99 3.27 -2.09 -2.19
C ILE A 99 4.38 -1.71 -3.16
N VAL A 100 5.47 -2.47 -3.13
CA VAL A 100 6.63 -2.29 -4.01
C VAL A 100 6.77 -3.52 -4.91
N TYR A 101 6.61 -3.32 -6.21
CA TYR A 101 6.67 -4.36 -7.25
C TYR A 101 8.05 -4.45 -7.89
N ASP A 102 8.62 -5.66 -7.90
CA ASP A 102 9.83 -6.03 -8.62
C ASP A 102 9.45 -6.64 -9.98
N ALA A 103 9.63 -5.86 -11.06
CA ALA A 103 9.22 -6.26 -12.39
C ALA A 103 10.12 -7.31 -13.04
N GLN A 104 11.34 -7.51 -12.55
CA GLN A 104 12.21 -8.57 -13.05
C GLN A 104 11.82 -9.93 -12.48
N LEU A 105 11.39 -9.97 -11.22
CA LEU A 105 10.98 -11.20 -10.55
C LEU A 105 9.48 -11.48 -10.68
N ASP A 106 8.67 -10.50 -11.08
CA ASP A 106 7.20 -10.54 -11.05
C ASP A 106 6.68 -10.87 -9.64
N ILE A 107 7.18 -10.12 -8.64
CA ILE A 107 6.82 -10.26 -7.23
C ILE A 107 6.56 -8.88 -6.64
N ALA A 108 5.48 -8.75 -5.87
CA ALA A 108 5.18 -7.56 -5.07
C ALA A 108 5.40 -7.82 -3.57
N TYR A 109 5.91 -6.81 -2.87
CA TYR A 109 6.11 -6.82 -1.42
C TYR A 109 5.28 -5.71 -0.76
N TRP A 110 4.78 -5.93 0.45
CA TRP A 110 3.89 -4.97 1.12
C TRP A 110 4.38 -4.52 2.50
N LEU A 111 3.99 -3.30 2.87
CA LEU A 111 4.26 -2.68 4.16
C LEU A 111 3.04 -1.85 4.60
N TYR A 112 2.51 -2.15 5.79
CA TYR A 112 1.51 -1.29 6.43
C TYR A 112 2.22 -0.07 7.02
N LEU A 113 2.08 1.10 6.39
CA LEU A 113 2.87 2.29 6.68
C LEU A 113 2.64 2.82 8.09
N GLN A 114 1.38 3.01 8.50
CA GLN A 114 1.06 3.52 9.84
C GLN A 114 1.66 2.61 10.92
N ALA A 115 1.36 1.31 10.88
CA ALA A 115 1.86 0.34 11.85
C ALA A 115 3.40 0.17 11.82
N TYR A 116 4.06 0.43 10.69
CA TYR A 116 5.53 0.42 10.61
C TYR A 116 6.12 1.58 11.40
N PHE A 117 5.63 2.80 11.19
CA PHE A 117 6.16 3.99 11.84
C PHE A 117 5.79 4.09 13.33
N GLU A 118 4.63 3.58 13.73
CA GLU A 118 4.25 3.46 15.15
C GLU A 118 5.20 2.56 15.96
N LYS A 119 5.81 1.55 15.32
CA LYS A 119 6.77 0.65 15.97
C LYS A 119 8.18 1.25 16.10
N LEU A 120 8.48 2.32 15.38
CA LEU A 120 9.79 2.96 15.45
C LEU A 120 9.83 3.90 16.66
N GLU A 121 10.54 3.47 17.71
CA GLU A 121 10.77 4.32 18.87
C GLU A 121 11.37 5.68 18.44
N LYS A 122 10.78 6.77 18.95
CA LYS A 122 11.20 8.16 18.68
C LYS A 122 11.02 8.63 17.23
N PHE A 123 10.30 7.90 16.38
CA PHE A 123 9.92 8.44 15.07
C PHE A 123 9.10 9.72 15.25
N ASN A 124 9.46 10.76 14.50
CA ASN A 124 8.75 12.03 14.51
C ASN A 124 8.81 12.60 13.09
N LEU A 125 7.66 12.60 12.41
CA LEU A 125 7.53 13.08 11.03
C LEU A 125 8.04 14.52 10.85
N SER A 126 7.89 15.39 11.86
CA SER A 126 8.36 16.79 11.76
C SER A 126 9.90 16.91 11.67
N LYS A 127 10.63 15.89 12.15
CA LYS A 127 12.10 15.82 12.12
C LYS A 127 12.65 15.09 10.88
N VAL A 128 11.78 14.51 10.06
CA VAL A 128 12.17 13.86 8.81
C VAL A 128 12.52 14.94 7.77
N GLY A 129 13.57 14.71 6.97
CA GLY A 129 13.92 15.57 5.84
C GLY A 129 12.92 15.44 4.68
N GLU A 130 13.37 15.70 3.44
CA GLU A 130 12.50 15.59 2.26
C GLU A 130 12.07 14.15 1.95
N THR A 131 12.86 13.18 2.38
CA THR A 131 12.62 11.76 2.15
C THR A 131 12.94 10.92 3.37
N VAL A 132 12.33 9.73 3.43
CA VAL A 132 12.68 8.69 4.40
C VAL A 132 12.78 7.34 3.70
N THR A 133 13.69 6.49 4.18
CA THR A 133 13.79 5.11 3.69
C THR A 133 13.02 4.19 4.61
N VAL A 134 12.03 3.50 4.05
CA VAL A 134 11.29 2.42 4.71
C VAL A 134 11.92 1.07 4.37
N HIS A 135 11.73 0.12 5.29
CA HIS A 135 12.30 -1.22 5.19
C HIS A 135 11.19 -2.26 5.12
N LEU A 136 11.07 -2.91 3.96
CA LEU A 136 10.09 -3.98 3.74
C LEU A 136 10.76 -5.34 3.93
N SER A 137 10.07 -6.28 4.58
CA SER A 137 10.54 -7.66 4.65
C SER A 137 10.23 -8.39 3.34
N LYS A 138 11.19 -9.13 2.79
CA LYS A 138 10.96 -10.03 1.64
C LYS A 138 10.01 -11.19 1.95
N LYS A 139 9.65 -11.40 3.22
CA LYS A 139 8.62 -12.37 3.64
C LYS A 139 7.21 -11.83 3.44
N ASN A 140 7.03 -10.51 3.34
CA ASN A 140 5.74 -9.87 3.12
C ASN A 140 5.40 -9.80 1.63
N ILE A 141 5.20 -10.95 1.00
CA ILE A 141 4.83 -11.05 -0.41
C ILE A 141 3.32 -10.80 -0.56
N VAL A 142 2.92 -10.12 -1.64
CA VAL A 142 1.51 -9.97 -2.00
C VAL A 142 0.99 -11.28 -2.59
N ASN A 143 -0.04 -11.83 -1.96
CA ASN A 143 -0.81 -12.99 -2.37
C ASN A 143 -2.20 -12.93 -1.71
N GLU A 144 -3.07 -13.93 -1.91
CA GLU A 144 -4.41 -13.97 -1.31
C GLU A 144 -4.39 -13.83 0.22
N GLU A 145 -3.47 -14.52 0.90
CA GLU A 145 -3.35 -14.45 2.35
C GLU A 145 -2.92 -13.07 2.84
N ALA A 146 -2.05 -12.39 2.08
CA ALA A 146 -1.69 -11.00 2.35
C ALA A 146 -2.92 -10.09 2.20
N ILE A 147 -3.68 -10.19 1.11
CA ILE A 147 -4.88 -9.37 0.89
C ILE A 147 -5.91 -9.58 2.00
N LYS A 148 -6.20 -10.83 2.40
CA LYS A 148 -7.06 -11.13 3.56
C LYS A 148 -6.49 -10.57 4.87
N LYS A 149 -5.17 -10.46 5.00
CA LYS A 149 -4.53 -9.82 6.16
C LYS A 149 -4.74 -8.31 6.15
N LEU A 150 -4.70 -7.66 4.99
CA LEU A 150 -5.01 -6.23 4.86
C LEU A 150 -6.47 -5.94 5.24
N ALA A 151 -7.40 -6.79 4.83
CA ALA A 151 -8.81 -6.72 5.28
C ALA A 151 -8.95 -6.79 6.80
N ARG A 152 -8.20 -7.68 7.46
CA ARG A 152 -8.19 -7.75 8.93
C ARG A 152 -7.67 -6.47 9.59
N TYR A 153 -6.66 -5.80 9.02
CA TYR A 153 -6.21 -4.50 9.53
C TYR A 153 -7.29 -3.43 9.43
N ARG A 154 -8.07 -3.44 8.36
CA ARG A 154 -9.20 -2.54 8.16
C ARG A 154 -10.27 -2.79 9.24
N ASP A 155 -10.57 -4.06 9.54
CA ASP A 155 -11.50 -4.41 10.62
C ASP A 155 -10.97 -3.99 12.00
N ASP A 156 -9.67 -4.17 12.25
CA ASP A 156 -8.99 -3.77 13.49
C ASP A 156 -9.10 -2.26 13.73
N VAL A 157 -8.92 -1.45 12.69
CA VAL A 157 -9.08 0.01 12.76
C VAL A 157 -10.53 0.37 13.10
N LEU A 158 -11.51 -0.20 12.40
CA LEU A 158 -12.93 0.13 12.65
C LEU A 158 -13.38 -0.26 14.06
N ARG A 159 -12.89 -1.40 14.59
CA ARG A 159 -13.15 -1.81 15.98
C ARG A 159 -12.65 -0.78 16.99
N GLN A 160 -11.52 -0.12 16.72
CA GLN A 160 -10.98 0.91 17.62
C GLN A 160 -11.79 2.22 17.61
N LEU A 161 -12.46 2.52 16.49
CA LEU A 161 -13.26 3.74 16.34
C LEU A 161 -14.64 3.63 17.00
N GLN A 162 -15.14 2.41 17.22
CA GLN A 162 -16.47 2.16 17.76
C GLN A 162 -16.65 2.79 19.16
N GLY A 163 -17.58 3.74 19.28
CA GLY A 163 -17.87 4.44 20.54
C GLY A 163 -16.95 5.61 20.87
N VAL A 164 -15.94 5.89 20.04
CA VAL A 164 -15.01 7.02 20.22
C VAL A 164 -15.46 8.25 19.43
N ILE A 165 -15.95 8.05 18.20
CA ILE A 165 -16.38 9.14 17.31
C ILE A 165 -17.67 9.78 17.84
N ARG A 166 -17.65 11.11 17.98
CA ARG A 166 -18.80 11.93 18.34
C ARG A 166 -19.10 12.90 17.21
N HIS A 167 -20.35 12.91 16.75
CA HIS A 167 -20.83 13.87 15.76
C HIS A 167 -21.55 14.99 16.52
N ASN A 168 -20.90 16.15 16.62
CA ASN A 168 -21.57 17.35 17.14
C ASN A 168 -22.44 17.89 16.00
N VAL A 169 -23.76 17.87 16.20
CA VAL A 169 -24.76 18.43 15.30
C VAL A 169 -25.22 19.78 15.83
#